data_AF-A0A9E4HPI9-F1
#
_entry.id   AF-A0A9E4HPI9-F1
#
_cell.length_a   1.000
_cell.length_b   1.000
_cell.length_c   1.000
_cell.angle_alpha   90.00
_cell.angle_beta   90.00
_cell.angle_gamma   90.00
#
_symmetry.space_group_name_H-M   'P 1'
#
loop_
_entity.id
_entity.type
_entity.pdbx_description
1 polymer ?
#
loop_
_entity_poly.entity_id
_entity_poly.type
_entity_poly.pdbx_seq_one_letter_code
_entity_poly.pdbx_strand_id
1 'polypeptide(L)'
;LPAAIQETTSSTLDGVFTPAQARRGQRVYDQNCSSCHGQGLRGGEMAPSVAGADFIVYWTEVPVGALFNRIKLTMPEDGPGRLSDQEYTDVVAYLLDRSAYPAGENELSTDTAELDRIMIVAAE
;
A
#
# COMPACT_ATOMS: atom_id res chain seq x y z
N LEU A 1 -19.79 22.92 -26.41
CA LEU A 1 -19.65 21.57 -25.81
C LEU A 1 -18.56 21.70 -24.75
N PRO A 2 -18.83 21.58 -23.43
CA PRO A 2 -17.72 21.58 -22.49
C PRO A 2 -16.97 20.25 -22.64
N ALA A 3 -15.66 20.33 -22.69
CA ALA A 3 -14.75 19.20 -22.72
C ALA A 3 -14.93 18.37 -21.44
N ALA A 4 -15.10 17.06 -21.60
CA ALA A 4 -15.00 16.14 -20.49
C ALA A 4 -13.58 16.25 -19.90
N ILE A 5 -13.50 16.65 -18.64
CA ILE A 5 -12.30 16.51 -17.84
C ILE A 5 -12.10 15.00 -17.71
N GLN A 6 -11.14 14.44 -18.45
CA GLN A 6 -10.62 13.11 -18.15
C GLN A 6 -9.85 13.26 -16.84
N GLU A 7 -10.53 13.04 -15.70
CA GLU A 7 -9.86 12.79 -14.43
C GLU A 7 -8.91 11.61 -14.69
N THR A 8 -7.61 11.90 -14.80
CA THR A 8 -6.62 10.88 -15.14
C THR A 8 -6.40 10.02 -13.91
N THR A 9 -7.07 8.86 -13.87
CA THR A 9 -6.79 7.80 -12.90
C THR A 9 -5.34 7.34 -13.10
N SER A 10 -4.52 7.45 -12.06
CA SER A 10 -3.14 6.93 -12.05
C SER A 10 -3.15 5.46 -11.62
N SER A 11 -2.07 4.74 -11.88
CA SER A 11 -1.90 3.36 -11.45
C SER A 11 -0.60 3.16 -10.68
N THR A 12 -0.51 2.07 -9.94
CA THR A 12 0.71 1.69 -9.22
C THR A 12 1.95 1.54 -10.12
N LEU A 13 1.78 1.38 -11.44
CA LEU A 13 2.89 1.34 -12.41
C LEU A 13 3.49 2.73 -12.72
N ASP A 14 2.83 3.82 -12.33
CA ASP A 14 3.30 5.19 -12.58
C ASP A 14 4.39 5.65 -11.59
N GLY A 15 4.81 4.80 -10.65
CA GLY A 15 5.77 5.20 -9.62
C GLY A 15 5.14 6.08 -8.53
N VAL A 16 4.11 5.56 -7.86
CA VAL A 16 3.25 6.35 -6.96
C VAL A 16 3.80 6.55 -5.55
N PHE A 17 4.96 6.00 -5.23
CA PHE A 17 5.63 6.12 -3.94
C PHE A 17 7.13 6.35 -4.14
N THR A 18 7.80 6.93 -3.14
CA THR A 18 9.26 7.10 -3.19
C THR A 18 10.00 5.95 -2.49
N PRO A 19 11.26 5.68 -2.88
CA PRO A 19 12.09 4.73 -2.14
C PRO A 19 12.30 5.14 -0.67
N ALA A 20 12.28 6.44 -0.37
CA ALA A 20 12.41 6.94 1.00
C ALA A 20 11.16 6.57 1.83
N GLN A 21 9.97 6.75 1.25
CA GLN A 21 8.70 6.37 1.85
C GLN A 21 8.64 4.86 2.14
N ALA A 22 8.98 4.01 1.15
CA ALA A 22 9.03 2.56 1.35
C ALA A 22 10.01 2.14 2.47
N ARG A 23 11.17 2.80 2.59
CA ARG A 23 12.12 2.55 3.70
C ARG A 23 11.58 2.94 5.07
N ARG A 24 10.75 3.99 5.16
CA ARG A 24 10.05 4.33 6.42
C ARG A 24 9.02 3.25 6.73
N GLY A 25 8.26 2.83 5.71
CA GLY A 25 7.27 1.76 5.79
C GLY A 25 7.84 0.44 6.30
N GLN A 26 9.04 0.06 5.82
CA GLN A 26 9.74 -1.11 6.31
C GLN A 26 9.93 -1.06 7.84
N ARG A 27 10.37 0.07 8.39
CA ARG A 27 10.58 0.19 9.85
C ARG A 27 9.28 0.07 10.62
N VAL A 28 8.19 0.66 10.11
CA VAL A 28 6.86 0.52 10.72
C VAL A 28 6.39 -0.93 10.67
N TYR A 29 6.56 -1.59 9.52
CA TYR A 29 6.22 -2.99 9.31
C TYR A 29 6.99 -3.92 10.27
N ASP A 30 8.30 -3.73 10.39
CA ASP A 30 9.16 -4.53 11.25
C ASP A 30 8.71 -4.46 12.71
N GLN A 31 8.26 -3.29 13.16
CA GLN A 31 7.82 -3.05 14.54
C GLN A 31 6.39 -3.51 14.83
N ASN A 32 5.48 -3.45 13.85
CA ASN A 32 4.04 -3.58 14.09
C ASN A 32 3.34 -4.71 13.34
N CYS A 33 3.97 -5.30 12.33
CA CYS A 33 3.33 -6.25 11.40
C CYS A 33 4.09 -7.57 11.26
N SER A 34 5.43 -7.52 11.36
CA SER A 34 6.31 -8.64 11.04
C SER A 34 6.14 -9.87 11.94
N SER A 35 5.63 -9.69 13.17
CA SER A 35 5.38 -10.80 14.10
C SER A 35 4.35 -11.79 13.57
N CYS A 36 3.36 -11.32 12.82
CA CYS A 36 2.28 -12.15 12.27
C CYS A 36 2.47 -12.41 10.76
N HIS A 37 2.84 -11.38 10.00
CA HIS A 37 2.99 -11.47 8.53
C HIS A 37 4.41 -11.86 8.06
N GLY A 38 5.33 -12.08 9.01
CA GLY A 38 6.70 -12.53 8.78
C GLY A 38 7.66 -11.42 8.32
N GLN A 39 8.94 -11.52 8.70
CA GLN A 39 9.97 -10.52 8.34
C GLN A 39 10.14 -10.32 6.81
N GLY A 40 9.76 -11.31 6.01
CA GLY A 40 9.83 -11.27 4.56
C GLY A 40 8.53 -10.84 3.86
N LEU A 41 7.46 -10.50 4.60
CA LEU A 41 6.10 -10.28 4.11
C LEU A 41 5.43 -11.52 3.49
N ARG A 42 6.04 -12.70 3.67
CA ARG A 42 5.62 -13.97 3.07
C ARG A 42 4.47 -14.64 3.81
N GLY A 43 4.01 -14.06 4.92
CA GLY A 43 3.01 -14.67 5.78
C GLY A 43 3.53 -15.90 6.52
N GLY A 44 2.59 -16.63 7.12
CA GLY A 44 2.81 -17.86 7.86
C GLY A 44 1.49 -18.42 8.38
N GLU A 45 1.55 -19.26 9.41
CA GLU A 45 0.35 -19.85 10.03
C GLU A 45 -0.56 -18.80 10.67
N MET A 46 0.01 -17.68 11.15
CA MET A 46 -0.74 -16.63 11.85
C MET A 46 -1.44 -15.66 10.91
N ALA A 47 -0.80 -15.25 9.82
CA ALA A 47 -1.34 -14.24 8.91
C ALA A 47 -0.84 -14.44 7.48
N PRO A 48 -1.60 -14.01 6.45
CA PRO A 48 -1.26 -14.25 5.05
C PRO A 48 -0.04 -13.44 4.60
N SER A 49 0.49 -13.80 3.42
CA SER A 49 1.43 -12.95 2.69
C SER A 49 0.79 -11.60 2.37
N VAL A 50 1.57 -10.53 2.48
CA VAL A 50 1.13 -9.14 2.20
C VAL A 50 1.99 -8.47 1.13
N ALA A 51 2.76 -9.26 0.38
CA ALA A 51 3.52 -8.79 -0.77
C ALA A 51 3.61 -9.85 -1.87
N GLY A 52 4.09 -9.44 -3.05
CA GLY A 52 4.35 -10.34 -4.17
C GLY A 52 3.07 -10.86 -4.83
N ALA A 53 3.11 -12.10 -5.34
CA ALA A 53 2.02 -12.68 -6.12
C ALA A 53 0.67 -12.69 -5.39
N ASP A 54 0.65 -13.07 -4.11
CA ASP A 54 -0.57 -13.08 -3.31
C ASP A 54 -1.15 -11.66 -3.19
N PHE A 55 -0.31 -10.66 -2.93
CA PHE A 55 -0.76 -9.26 -2.89
C PHE A 55 -1.41 -8.85 -4.21
N ILE A 56 -0.77 -9.15 -5.34
CA ILE A 56 -1.28 -8.80 -6.67
C ILE A 56 -2.64 -9.47 -6.90
N VAL A 57 -2.80 -10.75 -6.55
CA VAL A 57 -4.05 -11.49 -6.71
C VAL A 57 -5.20 -10.87 -5.90
N TYR A 58 -4.93 -10.40 -4.67
CA TYR A 58 -5.97 -9.84 -3.82
C TYR A 58 -6.30 -8.38 -4.12
N TRP A 59 -5.32 -7.60 -4.59
CA TRP A 59 -5.42 -6.15 -4.65
C TRP A 59 -5.52 -5.58 -6.07
N THR A 60 -5.27 -6.36 -7.12
CA THR A 60 -5.50 -5.90 -8.49
C THR A 60 -6.96 -5.45 -8.68
N GLU A 61 -7.16 -4.34 -9.41
CA GLU A 61 -8.45 -3.66 -9.61
C GLU A 61 -9.05 -3.02 -8.34
N VAL A 62 -8.29 -2.96 -7.25
CA VAL A 62 -8.67 -2.25 -6.03
C VAL A 62 -7.89 -0.94 -5.93
N PRO A 63 -8.50 0.19 -5.50
CA PRO A 63 -7.78 1.43 -5.26
C PRO A 63 -6.78 1.32 -4.11
N VAL A 64 -5.67 2.05 -4.17
CA VAL A 64 -4.70 2.15 -3.08
C VAL A 64 -5.36 2.68 -1.80
N GLY A 65 -6.34 3.58 -1.91
CA GLY A 65 -7.09 4.10 -0.76
C GLY A 65 -7.90 3.02 -0.03
N ALA A 66 -8.43 2.02 -0.76
CA ALA A 66 -9.10 0.88 -0.15
C ALA A 66 -8.13 -0.05 0.60
N LEU A 67 -6.92 -0.29 0.05
CA LEU A 67 -5.84 -0.99 0.77
C LEU A 67 -5.43 -0.24 2.04
N PHE A 68 -5.18 1.07 1.93
CA PHE A 68 -4.86 1.93 3.06
C PHE A 68 -5.91 1.83 4.17
N ASN A 69 -7.19 1.98 3.82
CA ASN A 69 -8.30 1.88 4.77
C ASN A 69 -8.42 0.48 5.38
N ARG A 70 -8.20 -0.57 4.58
CA ARG A 70 -8.20 -1.94 5.10
C ARG A 70 -7.17 -2.10 6.20
N ILE A 71 -5.93 -1.70 5.94
CA ILE A 71 -4.84 -1.80 6.93
C ILE A 71 -5.19 -0.95 8.16
N LYS A 72 -5.57 0.32 7.96
CA LYS A 72 -5.90 1.25 9.06
C LYS A 72 -7.04 0.74 9.95
N LEU A 73 -8.06 0.11 9.38
CA LEU A 73 -9.26 -0.31 10.13
C LEU A 73 -9.13 -1.69 10.76
N THR A 74 -8.21 -2.54 10.29
CA THR A 74 -8.11 -3.92 10.79
C THR A 74 -6.75 -4.29 11.38
N MET A 75 -5.74 -3.43 11.23
CA MET A 75 -4.38 -3.70 11.68
C MET A 75 -3.82 -2.54 12.53
N PRO A 76 -2.86 -2.83 13.41
CA PRO A 76 -2.52 -4.17 13.93
C PRO A 76 -3.71 -4.83 14.63
N GLU A 77 -3.84 -6.16 14.58
CA GLU A 77 -5.03 -6.87 15.09
C GLU A 77 -5.33 -6.56 16.57
N ASP A 78 -4.29 -6.36 17.38
CA ASP A 78 -4.34 -6.04 18.81
C ASP A 78 -4.59 -4.56 19.12
N GLY A 79 -4.63 -3.70 18.09
CA GLY A 79 -4.96 -2.29 18.23
C GLY A 79 -5.19 -1.61 16.88
N PRO A 80 -6.29 -1.91 16.18
CA PRO A 80 -6.56 -1.33 14.87
C PRO A 80 -6.63 0.20 14.93
N GLY A 81 -6.03 0.87 13.95
CA GLY A 81 -6.08 2.34 13.87
C GLY A 81 -5.13 3.07 14.81
N ARG A 82 -4.25 2.37 15.53
CA ARG A 82 -3.33 3.01 16.49
C ARG A 82 -2.14 3.77 15.87
N LEU A 83 -1.81 3.49 14.62
CA LEU A 83 -0.76 4.20 13.89
C LEU A 83 -1.31 5.48 13.25
N SER A 84 -0.43 6.42 12.94
CA SER A 84 -0.76 7.62 12.19
C SER A 84 -1.01 7.32 10.70
N ASP A 85 -1.70 8.24 10.01
CA ASP A 85 -1.96 8.10 8.57
C ASP A 85 -0.67 8.11 7.74
N GLN A 86 0.36 8.82 8.20
CA GLN A 86 1.69 8.77 7.60
C GLN A 86 2.32 7.38 7.75
N GLU A 87 2.21 6.74 8.92
CA GLU A 87 2.75 5.40 9.12
C GLU A 87 2.03 4.36 8.25
N TYR A 88 0.71 4.48 8.09
CA TYR A 88 -0.04 3.59 7.21
C TYR A 88 0.31 3.78 5.73
N THR A 89 0.40 5.02 5.25
CA THR A 89 0.83 5.28 3.86
C THR A 89 2.27 4.84 3.60
N ASP A 90 3.16 5.03 4.58
CA ASP A 90 4.51 4.51 4.53
C ASP A 90 4.51 2.97 4.41
N VAL A 91 3.71 2.26 5.21
CA VAL A 91 3.57 0.79 5.09
C VAL A 91 3.01 0.39 3.73
N VAL A 92 1.98 1.08 3.22
CA VAL A 92 1.43 0.82 1.88
C VAL A 92 2.51 0.94 0.80
N ALA A 93 3.33 2.00 0.83
CA ALA A 93 4.45 2.16 -0.09
C ALA A 93 5.43 0.98 -0.01
N TYR A 94 5.71 0.49 1.20
CA TYR A 94 6.57 -0.68 1.38
C TYR A 94 5.95 -1.97 0.82
N LEU A 95 4.64 -2.19 0.98
CA LEU A 95 3.98 -3.35 0.39
C LEU A 95 4.03 -3.32 -1.14
N LEU A 96 3.85 -2.13 -1.74
CA LEU A 96 3.94 -1.94 -3.19
C LEU A 96 5.37 -2.19 -3.70
N ASP A 97 6.39 -1.63 -3.04
CA ASP A 97 7.81 -1.88 -3.34
C ASP A 97 8.14 -3.38 -3.31
N ARG A 98 7.69 -4.08 -2.25
CA ARG A 98 7.90 -5.52 -2.09
C ARG A 98 7.05 -6.37 -3.03
N SER A 99 6.09 -5.77 -3.73
CA SER A 99 5.27 -6.39 -4.77
C SER A 99 5.71 -6.01 -6.18
N ALA A 100 6.94 -5.50 -6.33
CA ALA A 100 7.59 -5.17 -7.60
C ALA A 100 6.97 -4.00 -8.38
N TYR A 101 6.17 -3.15 -7.73
CA TYR A 101 5.77 -1.89 -8.35
C TYR A 101 6.94 -0.92 -8.39
N PRO A 102 7.11 -0.16 -9.49
CA PRO A 102 8.18 0.81 -9.60
C PRO A 102 8.01 1.92 -8.56
N ALA A 103 9.12 2.42 -8.04
CA ALA A 103 9.13 3.65 -7.26
C ALA A 103 9.24 4.86 -8.19
N GLY A 104 8.68 6.00 -7.78
CA GLY A 104 8.80 7.29 -8.46
C GLY A 104 9.32 8.39 -7.55
N GLU A 105 8.97 9.63 -7.90
CA GLU A 105 9.52 10.84 -7.28
C GLU A 105 8.59 11.47 -6.23
N ASN A 106 7.31 11.10 -6.23
CA ASN A 106 6.30 11.64 -5.33
C ASN A 106 5.92 10.61 -4.26
N GLU A 107 5.66 11.09 -3.05
CA GLU A 107 5.15 10.25 -1.96
C GLU A 107 3.64 10.03 -2.11
N LEU A 108 3.16 8.84 -1.72
CA LEU A 108 1.74 8.61 -1.51
C LEU A 108 1.22 9.61 -0.47
N SER A 109 0.14 10.31 -0.82
CA SER A 109 -0.57 11.24 0.06
C SER A 109 -1.24 10.51 1.22
N THR A 110 -1.39 11.17 2.37
CA THR A 110 -2.24 10.70 3.47
C THR A 110 -3.72 10.96 3.23
N ASP A 111 -4.09 11.67 2.17
CA ASP A 111 -5.47 11.93 1.77
C ASP A 111 -6.07 10.71 1.05
N THR A 112 -7.05 10.06 1.68
CA THR A 112 -7.76 8.91 1.11
C THR A 112 -8.38 9.23 -0.25
N ALA A 113 -8.88 10.45 -0.49
CA ALA A 113 -9.48 10.81 -1.77
C ALA A 113 -8.46 10.80 -2.93
N GLU A 114 -7.22 11.19 -2.65
CA GLU A 114 -6.12 11.09 -3.63
C GLU A 114 -5.67 9.64 -3.80
N LEU A 115 -5.63 8.84 -2.73
CA LEU A 115 -5.30 7.42 -2.79
C LEU A 115 -6.35 6.59 -3.56
N ASP A 116 -7.62 6.96 -3.49
CA ASP A 116 -8.71 6.28 -4.21
C ASP A 116 -8.65 6.51 -5.73
N ARG A 117 -7.86 7.50 -6.19
CA ARG A 117 -7.60 7.75 -7.62
C ARG A 117 -6.47 6.90 -8.19
N ILE A 118 -5.77 6.14 -7.35
CA ILE A 118 -4.66 5.28 -7.76
C ILE A 118 -5.13 3.84 -7.79
N MET A 119 -5.18 3.24 -8.97
CA MET A 119 -5.55 1.83 -9.11
C MET A 119 -4.35 0.91 -8.94
N ILE A 120 -4.50 -0.13 -8.14
CA ILE A 120 -3.56 -1.24 -8.11
C ILE A 120 -3.85 -2.10 -9.34
N VAL A 121 -2.86 -2.22 -10.23
CA VAL A 121 -2.95 -3.02 -11.45
C VAL A 121 -1.98 -4.20 -11.37
N ALA A 122 -2.11 -5.19 -12.25
CA ALA A 122 -1.17 -6.30 -12.27
C ALA A 122 0.26 -5.79 -12.52
N ALA A 123 1.22 -6.24 -11.70
CA ALA A 123 2.65 -6.04 -11.98
C ALA A 123 3.12 -7.10 -12.99
N GLU A 124 4.01 -6.70 -13.91
CA GLU A 124 4.63 -7.58 -14.93
C GLU A 124 5.77 -8.44 -14.37
#